data_AF-A0AAU3YRA9-F1
#
_entry.id   AF-A0AAU3YRA9-F1
#
_cell.length_a   1.000
_cell.length_b   1.000
_cell.length_c   1.000
_cell.angle_alpha   90.00
_cell.angle_beta   90.00
_cell.angle_gamma   90.00
#
_symmetry.space_group_name_H-M   'P 1'
#
loop_
_entity.id
_entity.type
_entity.pdbx_description
1 polymer ?
#
loop_
_entity_poly.entity_id
_entity_poly.type
_entity_poly.pdbx_seq_one_letter_code
_entity_poly.pdbx_strand_id
1 'polypeptide(L)'
;MTTPPEPHVLDALDLQLLQALQLDGRAPFSRIAAVLGVSDQTVARRFRRLRGSVGLRVLGVTDEALLGRSSWLVRLRCAPDGAEQLAGALARRPDTSYVGLLSGGTEVLCSIRPRGGQEDELLLARLQRTPLVTSATAQCVLHPFYGGPVGWLNKINALDAEQEAALRAPSAETSAPPPALDEVDDTLLALLRRDGRVALTELQAATGQSESVVKRRLDRLRSSGVLYFDVQHTHELLGRSVMAALWLTVAPSALASVGESLAAHPEVRFAAAVTGVAGVFAATVHRDTRELYTYVSEGIGALSGVQSVESALFVRQVKQLTYEPGR
;
A
#
# COMPACT_ATOMS: atom_id res chain seq x y z
N MET A 1 -30.79 -2.08 10.85
CA MET A 1 -30.41 -1.32 9.64
C MET A 1 -29.89 0.03 10.08
N THR A 2 -28.59 0.09 10.39
CA THR A 2 -27.89 1.36 10.58
C THR A 2 -27.73 1.99 9.20
N THR A 3 -28.34 3.15 9.00
CA THR A 3 -28.15 3.97 7.81
C THR A 3 -26.64 4.13 7.57
N PRO A 4 -26.10 3.84 6.38
CA PRO A 4 -24.69 4.12 6.11
C PRO A 4 -24.47 5.62 6.33
N PRO A 5 -23.37 6.03 7.00
CA PRO A 5 -23.05 7.44 7.14
C PRO A 5 -23.02 8.08 5.75
N GLU A 6 -23.61 9.28 5.61
CA GLU A 6 -23.52 10.04 4.36
C GLU A 6 -22.06 10.10 3.90
N PRO A 7 -21.77 9.92 2.61
CA PRO A 7 -20.40 9.99 2.12
C PRO A 7 -19.84 11.36 2.48
N HIS A 8 -18.92 11.39 3.45
CA HIS A 8 -18.17 12.59 3.78
C HIS A 8 -17.31 12.93 2.56
N VAL A 9 -17.84 13.79 1.69
CA VAL A 9 -17.13 14.27 0.51
C VAL A 9 -15.91 15.02 0.99
N LEU A 10 -14.73 14.50 0.65
CA LEU A 10 -13.45 15.15 0.90
C LEU A 10 -13.40 16.45 0.10
N ASP A 11 -13.09 17.57 0.76
CA ASP A 11 -12.90 18.83 0.04
C ASP A 11 -11.48 18.94 -0.54
N ALA A 12 -11.23 19.97 -1.35
CA ALA A 12 -9.93 20.15 -2.00
C ALA A 12 -8.77 20.21 -0.98
N LEU A 13 -8.98 20.83 0.18
CA LEU A 13 -7.96 20.91 1.22
C LEU A 13 -7.70 19.55 1.88
N ASP A 14 -8.73 18.71 2.01
CA ASP A 14 -8.56 17.34 2.48
C ASP A 14 -7.71 16.52 1.50
N LEU A 15 -7.98 16.63 0.20
CA LEU A 15 -7.20 15.94 -0.84
C LEU A 15 -5.74 16.42 -0.84
N GLN A 16 -5.52 17.73 -0.73
CA GLN A 16 -4.19 18.32 -0.60
C GLN A 16 -3.44 17.80 0.64
N LEU A 17 -4.13 17.72 1.79
CA LEU A 17 -3.54 17.18 3.01
C LEU A 17 -3.20 15.69 2.87
N LEU A 18 -4.06 14.89 2.24
CA LEU A 18 -3.80 13.48 1.97
C LEU A 18 -2.57 13.30 1.08
N GLN A 19 -2.46 14.06 -0.01
CA GLN A 19 -1.29 14.00 -0.89
C GLN A 19 -0.02 14.52 -0.18
N ALA A 20 -0.11 15.59 0.62
CA ALA A 20 1.02 16.09 1.42
C ALA A 20 1.55 15.03 2.39
N LEU A 21 0.66 14.29 3.05
CA LEU A 21 1.03 13.18 3.95
C LEU A 21 1.55 11.96 3.19
N GLN A 22 1.16 11.76 1.93
CA GLN A 22 1.75 10.71 1.08
C GLN A 22 3.19 11.05 0.71
N LEU A 23 3.49 12.33 0.45
CA LEU A 23 4.82 12.82 0.11
C LEU A 23 5.79 12.82 1.30
N ASP A 24 5.31 13.22 2.48
CA ASP A 24 6.04 13.10 3.75
C ASP A 24 5.06 12.93 4.90
N GLY A 25 4.81 11.66 5.28
CA GLY A 25 3.90 11.31 6.36
C GLY A 25 4.27 11.90 7.71
N ARG A 26 5.52 12.35 7.91
CA ARG A 26 6.00 13.00 9.15
C ARG A 26 6.22 14.50 9.00
N ALA A 27 5.85 15.12 7.88
CA ALA A 27 5.95 16.57 7.73
C ALA A 27 5.24 17.29 8.90
N PRO A 28 5.89 18.30 9.51
CA PRO A 28 5.24 19.15 10.50
C PRO A 28 4.01 19.83 9.89
N PHE A 29 2.95 20.00 10.69
CA PHE A 29 1.75 20.69 10.20
C PHE A 29 2.03 22.14 9.85
N SER A 30 3.01 22.79 10.47
CA SER A 30 3.48 24.12 10.10
C SER A 30 4.03 24.18 8.67
N ARG A 31 4.82 23.19 8.26
CA ARG A 31 5.34 23.08 6.88
C ARG A 31 4.20 22.87 5.89
N ILE A 32 3.28 21.95 6.19
CA ILE A 32 2.10 21.71 5.34
C ILE A 32 1.24 22.98 5.23
N ALA A 33 0.96 23.63 6.35
CA ALA A 33 0.14 24.84 6.41
C ALA A 33 0.74 25.97 5.56
N ALA A 34 2.05 26.20 5.67
CA ALA A 34 2.76 27.20 4.87
C ALA A 34 2.64 26.94 3.37
N VAL A 35 2.83 25.69 2.92
CA VAL A 35 2.75 25.33 1.49
C VAL A 35 1.31 25.42 0.95
N LEU A 36 0.32 25.08 1.78
CA LEU A 36 -1.09 25.12 1.39
C LEU A 36 -1.74 26.51 1.58
N GLY A 37 -1.02 27.49 2.12
CA GLY A 37 -1.55 28.84 2.36
C GLY A 37 -2.65 28.89 3.44
N VAL A 38 -2.59 28.02 4.45
CA VAL A 38 -3.56 27.95 5.56
C VAL A 38 -2.87 28.01 6.92
N SER A 39 -3.63 28.04 8.01
CA SER A 39 -3.06 27.98 9.37
C SER A 39 -2.74 26.56 9.82
N ASP A 40 -1.74 26.40 10.71
CA ASP A 40 -1.41 25.16 11.41
C ASP A 40 -2.64 24.54 12.09
N GLN A 41 -3.48 25.36 12.71
CA GLN A 41 -4.71 24.92 13.37
C GLN A 41 -5.71 24.34 12.38
N THR A 42 -5.79 24.90 11.17
CA THR A 42 -6.62 24.36 10.08
C THR A 42 -6.15 22.96 9.70
N VAL A 43 -4.85 22.78 9.42
CA VAL A 43 -4.27 21.46 9.08
C VAL A 43 -4.49 20.46 10.20
N ALA A 44 -4.18 20.83 11.45
CA ALA A 44 -4.33 19.95 12.61
C ALA A 44 -5.79 19.55 12.87
N ARG A 45 -6.75 20.46 12.67
CA ARG A 45 -8.18 20.17 12.77
C ARG A 45 -8.64 19.21 11.68
N ARG A 46 -8.23 19.44 10.42
CA ARG A 46 -8.54 18.58 9.27
C ARG A 46 -7.98 17.18 9.46
N PHE A 47 -6.71 17.07 9.83
CA PHE A 47 -6.06 15.79 10.11
C PHE A 47 -6.80 14.98 11.19
N ARG A 48 -7.11 15.59 12.35
CA ARG A 48 -7.87 14.92 13.42
C ARG A 48 -9.23 14.43 12.96
N ARG A 49 -9.95 15.26 12.18
CA ARG A 49 -11.23 14.86 11.60
C ARG A 49 -11.07 13.68 10.65
N LEU A 50 -10.10 13.70 9.74
CA LEU A 50 -9.85 12.61 8.79
C LEU A 50 -9.44 11.31 9.52
N ARG A 51 -8.63 11.38 10.60
CA ARG A 51 -8.34 10.19 11.42
C ARG A 51 -9.62 9.60 12.03
N GLY A 52 -10.53 10.44 12.51
CA GLY A 52 -11.74 10.00 13.21
C GLY A 52 -12.89 9.54 12.30
N SER A 53 -13.07 10.16 11.14
CA SER A 53 -14.23 9.95 10.25
C SER A 53 -13.92 9.16 8.98
N VAL A 54 -12.67 9.18 8.53
CA VAL A 54 -12.22 8.63 7.23
C VAL A 54 -11.21 7.50 7.41
N GLY A 55 -10.93 7.11 8.66
CA GLY A 55 -9.97 6.06 8.99
C GLY A 55 -8.53 6.40 8.56
N LEU A 56 -8.21 7.70 8.39
CA LEU A 56 -6.89 8.15 7.96
C LEU A 56 -5.82 7.68 8.95
N ARG A 57 -4.81 6.98 8.45
CA ARG A 57 -3.62 6.63 9.24
C ARG A 57 -2.36 6.84 8.42
N VAL A 58 -1.37 7.44 9.05
CA VAL A 58 0.01 7.43 8.54
C VAL A 58 0.71 6.26 9.17
N LEU A 59 1.37 5.43 8.37
CA LEU A 59 2.02 4.20 8.82
C LEU A 59 3.45 4.17 8.29
N GLY A 60 4.39 3.78 9.15
CA GLY A 60 5.73 3.40 8.72
C GLY A 60 5.68 2.06 8.02
N VAL A 61 6.20 2.00 6.79
CA VAL A 61 6.28 0.79 5.99
C VAL A 61 7.73 0.51 5.65
N THR A 62 8.10 -0.76 5.81
CA THR A 62 9.43 -1.24 5.50
C THR A 62 9.50 -1.64 4.03
N ASP A 63 10.52 -1.17 3.33
CA ASP A 63 10.89 -1.70 2.02
C ASP A 63 11.67 -3.00 2.20
N GLU A 64 10.96 -4.12 2.09
CA GLU A 64 11.51 -5.46 2.27
C GLU A 64 12.50 -5.83 1.14
N ALA A 65 12.35 -5.27 -0.06
CA ALA A 65 13.26 -5.54 -1.17
C ALA A 65 14.67 -5.00 -0.87
N LEU A 66 14.75 -3.81 -0.25
CA LEU A 66 16.00 -3.28 0.27
C LEU A 66 16.59 -4.15 1.39
N LEU A 67 15.80 -4.95 2.10
CA LEU A 67 16.30 -5.89 3.10
C LEU A 67 16.65 -7.27 2.52
N GLY A 68 16.61 -7.43 1.19
CA GLY A 68 16.85 -8.70 0.51
C GLY A 68 15.73 -9.73 0.74
N ARG A 69 14.53 -9.29 1.13
CA ARG A 69 13.38 -10.15 1.39
C ARG A 69 12.39 -10.09 0.23
N SER A 70 11.80 -11.25 -0.08
CA SER A 70 10.84 -11.39 -1.17
C SER A 70 9.44 -10.89 -0.76
N SER A 71 8.69 -10.34 -1.72
CA SER A 71 7.27 -10.04 -1.56
C SER A 71 6.46 -10.93 -2.49
N TRP A 72 5.36 -11.50 -1.99
CA TRP A 72 4.53 -12.45 -2.72
C TRP A 72 3.11 -11.94 -2.85
N LEU A 73 2.52 -12.06 -4.04
CA LEU A 73 1.09 -11.97 -4.26
C LEU A 73 0.51 -13.39 -4.20
N VAL A 74 -0.47 -13.60 -3.34
CA VAL A 74 -1.05 -14.91 -3.10
C VAL A 74 -2.55 -14.85 -3.34
N ARG A 75 -3.00 -15.57 -4.36
CA ARG A 75 -4.42 -15.84 -4.63
C ARG A 75 -4.78 -17.21 -4.08
N LEU A 76 -5.72 -17.22 -3.14
CA LEU A 76 -6.20 -18.42 -2.47
C LEU A 76 -7.63 -18.67 -2.92
N ARG A 77 -7.93 -19.92 -3.27
CA ARG A 77 -9.31 -20.40 -3.39
C ARG A 77 -9.66 -21.21 -2.15
N CYS A 78 -10.90 -21.11 -1.74
CA CYS A 78 -11.43 -21.83 -0.59
C CYS A 78 -12.76 -22.50 -0.92
N ALA A 79 -13.25 -23.32 0.01
CA ALA A 79 -14.62 -23.82 -0.06
C ALA A 79 -15.63 -22.66 -0.05
N PRO A 80 -16.85 -22.86 -0.60
CA PRO A 80 -17.95 -21.91 -0.43
C PRO A 80 -18.10 -21.47 1.04
N ASP A 81 -18.43 -20.20 1.25
CA ASP A 81 -18.55 -19.54 2.57
C ASP A 81 -17.27 -19.43 3.41
N GLY A 82 -16.15 -20.01 2.97
CA GLY A 82 -14.87 -19.97 3.67
C GLY A 82 -14.06 -18.68 3.46
N ALA A 83 -14.39 -17.88 2.44
CA ALA A 83 -13.55 -16.75 2.00
C ALA A 83 -13.45 -15.65 3.07
N GLU A 84 -14.56 -15.33 3.73
CA GLU A 84 -14.57 -14.35 4.82
C GLU A 84 -13.70 -14.77 6.00
N GLN A 85 -13.84 -16.03 6.44
CA GLN A 85 -13.06 -16.57 7.53
C GLN A 85 -11.56 -16.59 7.20
N LEU A 86 -11.21 -17.01 5.98
CA LEU A 86 -9.84 -17.05 5.49
C LEU A 86 -9.25 -15.64 5.41
N ALA A 87 -9.98 -14.68 4.84
CA ALA A 87 -9.54 -13.29 4.76
C ALA A 87 -9.35 -12.67 6.15
N GLY A 88 -10.26 -12.92 7.10
CA GLY A 88 -10.10 -12.47 8.48
C GLY A 88 -8.89 -13.10 9.19
N ALA A 89 -8.63 -14.38 8.95
CA ALA A 89 -7.45 -15.06 9.49
C ALA A 89 -6.14 -14.49 8.91
N LEU A 90 -6.09 -14.28 7.59
CA LEU A 90 -4.95 -13.66 6.93
C LEU A 90 -4.75 -12.23 7.41
N ALA A 91 -5.81 -11.44 7.56
CA ALA A 91 -5.71 -10.04 7.96
C ALA A 91 -5.05 -9.84 9.34
N ARG A 92 -5.27 -10.77 10.27
CA ARG A 92 -4.64 -10.76 11.60
C ARG A 92 -3.13 -11.01 11.59
N ARG A 93 -2.58 -11.58 10.52
CA ARG A 93 -1.15 -11.90 10.48
C ARG A 93 -0.31 -10.64 10.26
N PRO A 94 0.87 -10.52 10.90
CA PRO A 94 1.74 -9.35 10.74
C PRO A 94 2.49 -9.32 9.39
N ASP A 95 2.66 -10.48 8.75
CA ASP A 95 3.36 -10.69 7.48
C ASP A 95 2.44 -10.51 6.26
N THR A 96 1.14 -10.32 6.45
CA THR A 96 0.17 -10.09 5.37
C THR A 96 -0.20 -8.62 5.22
N SER A 97 -0.55 -8.21 4.02
CA SER A 97 -1.15 -6.91 3.69
C SER A 97 -2.07 -7.08 2.47
N TYR A 98 -2.84 -6.04 2.15
CA TYR A 98 -3.72 -5.97 0.98
C TYR A 98 -4.64 -7.20 0.85
N VAL A 99 -5.24 -7.63 1.96
CA VAL A 99 -6.15 -8.78 2.00
C VAL A 99 -7.52 -8.32 1.52
N GLY A 100 -8.02 -8.96 0.46
CA GLY A 100 -9.32 -8.65 -0.11
C GLY A 100 -10.05 -9.88 -0.65
N LEU A 101 -11.38 -9.82 -0.62
CA LEU A 101 -12.29 -10.80 -1.22
C LEU A 101 -12.51 -10.45 -2.68
N LEU A 102 -12.35 -11.42 -3.58
CA LEU A 102 -12.62 -11.23 -5.00
C LEU A 102 -14.04 -11.63 -5.38
N SER A 103 -14.53 -11.13 -6.52
CA SER A 103 -15.89 -11.32 -7.04
C SER A 103 -16.26 -12.77 -7.35
N GLY A 104 -15.30 -13.69 -7.38
CA GLY A 104 -15.57 -15.12 -7.49
C GLY A 104 -16.24 -15.74 -6.26
N GLY A 105 -16.36 -15.01 -5.13
CA GLY A 105 -17.03 -15.47 -3.91
C GLY A 105 -16.27 -16.50 -3.08
N THR A 106 -15.32 -17.21 -3.69
CA THR A 106 -14.49 -18.24 -3.04
C THR A 106 -13.01 -17.89 -3.08
N GLU A 107 -12.65 -16.65 -3.40
CA GLU A 107 -11.28 -16.24 -3.64
C GLU A 107 -10.83 -15.10 -2.73
N VAL A 108 -9.64 -15.24 -2.17
CA VAL A 108 -8.96 -14.21 -1.38
C VAL A 108 -7.64 -13.89 -2.04
N LEU A 109 -7.37 -12.60 -2.26
CA LEU A 109 -6.08 -12.11 -2.70
C LEU A 109 -5.39 -11.39 -1.55
N CYS A 110 -4.10 -11.63 -1.34
CA CYS A 110 -3.30 -10.88 -0.38
C CYS A 110 -1.84 -10.76 -0.82
N SER A 111 -1.13 -9.81 -0.22
CA SER A 111 0.32 -9.74 -0.28
C SER A 111 0.92 -10.34 0.99
N ILE A 112 1.93 -11.19 0.86
CA ILE A 112 2.67 -11.81 1.98
C ILE A 112 4.14 -11.43 1.87
N ARG A 113 4.73 -10.99 2.98
CA ARG A 113 6.14 -10.62 3.11
C ARG A 113 6.76 -11.49 4.21
N PRO A 114 7.37 -12.64 3.86
CA PRO A 114 8.02 -13.50 4.83
C PRO A 114 9.14 -12.77 5.55
N ARG A 115 9.48 -13.16 6.78
CA ARG A 115 10.51 -12.47 7.57
C ARG A 115 11.95 -12.91 7.22
N GLY A 116 12.13 -13.56 6.07
CA GLY A 116 13.41 -14.05 5.53
C GLY A 116 13.72 -15.52 5.88
N GLY A 117 14.72 -16.10 5.19
CA GLY A 117 15.24 -17.45 5.44
C GLY A 117 14.39 -18.58 4.83
N GLN A 118 14.22 -19.69 5.57
CA GLN A 118 13.43 -20.87 5.17
C GLN A 118 11.92 -20.59 4.99
N GLU A 119 11.43 -19.41 5.38
CA GLU A 119 10.02 -19.07 5.28
C GLU A 119 9.54 -18.86 3.85
N ASP A 120 10.42 -18.44 2.94
CA ASP A 120 10.11 -18.29 1.51
C ASP A 120 9.81 -19.66 0.88
N GLU A 121 10.63 -20.67 1.16
CA GLU A 121 10.47 -22.04 0.64
C GLU A 121 9.22 -22.75 1.21
N LEU A 122 8.88 -22.45 2.46
CA LEU A 122 7.76 -23.08 3.16
C LEU A 122 6.43 -22.36 2.96
N LEU A 123 6.42 -21.19 2.32
CA LEU A 123 5.22 -20.35 2.18
C LEU A 123 4.07 -21.13 1.53
N LEU A 124 4.31 -21.70 0.35
CA LEU A 124 3.28 -22.42 -0.40
C LEU A 124 2.80 -23.67 0.36
N ALA A 125 3.73 -24.41 0.97
CA ALA A 125 3.42 -25.59 1.76
C ALA A 125 2.56 -25.26 3.00
N ARG A 126 2.83 -24.14 3.69
CA ARG A 126 2.03 -23.66 4.82
C ARG A 126 0.63 -23.22 4.38
N LEU A 127 0.52 -22.54 3.24
CA LEU A 127 -0.76 -22.09 2.68
C LEU A 127 -1.66 -23.26 2.29
N GLN A 128 -1.12 -24.27 1.62
CA GLN A 128 -1.86 -25.48 1.23
C GLN A 128 -2.33 -26.31 2.43
N ARG A 129 -1.61 -26.25 3.56
CA ARG A 129 -2.00 -26.92 4.81
C ARG A 129 -3.04 -26.14 5.63
N THR A 130 -3.40 -24.93 5.19
CA THR A 130 -4.40 -24.12 5.90
C THR A 130 -5.79 -24.72 5.67
N PRO A 131 -6.52 -25.11 6.72
CA PRO A 131 -7.90 -25.58 6.57
C PRO A 131 -8.72 -24.54 5.80
N LEU A 132 -9.65 -25.01 4.94
CA LEU A 132 -10.48 -24.21 4.02
C LEU A 132 -9.84 -23.87 2.67
N VAL A 133 -8.51 -23.95 2.51
CA VAL A 133 -7.86 -23.66 1.21
C VAL A 133 -7.99 -24.85 0.26
N THR A 134 -8.58 -24.64 -0.91
CA THR A 134 -8.72 -25.65 -1.97
C THR A 134 -7.61 -25.54 -3.02
N SER A 135 -7.11 -24.32 -3.27
CA SER A 135 -5.93 -24.10 -4.11
C SER A 135 -5.23 -22.80 -3.73
N ALA A 136 -3.93 -22.73 -3.98
CA ALA A 136 -3.12 -21.54 -3.75
C ALA A 136 -2.22 -21.27 -4.96
N THR A 137 -2.23 -20.03 -5.44
CA THR A 137 -1.30 -19.53 -6.44
C THR A 137 -0.48 -18.42 -5.81
N ALA A 138 0.83 -18.60 -5.74
CA ALA A 138 1.76 -17.62 -5.20
C ALA A 138 2.66 -17.10 -6.33
N GLN A 139 2.75 -15.78 -6.47
CA GLN A 139 3.54 -15.08 -7.47
C GLN A 139 4.52 -14.17 -6.77
N CYS A 140 5.81 -14.40 -6.96
CA CYS A 140 6.85 -13.54 -6.38
C CYS A 140 6.90 -12.24 -7.18
N VAL A 141 6.96 -11.10 -6.48
CA VAL A 141 7.19 -9.79 -7.06
C VAL A 141 8.66 -9.68 -7.43
N LEU A 142 8.94 -9.63 -8.73
CA LEU A 142 10.29 -9.55 -9.28
C LEU A 142 10.75 -8.09 -9.42
N HIS A 143 9.84 -7.23 -9.86
CA HIS A 143 10.15 -5.82 -10.09
C HIS A 143 8.90 -4.95 -9.90
N PRO A 144 8.83 -4.12 -8.85
CA PRO A 144 7.73 -3.17 -8.69
C PRO A 144 7.93 -1.98 -9.65
N PHE A 145 6.92 -1.67 -10.44
CA PHE A 145 6.89 -0.47 -11.29
C PHE A 145 6.18 0.70 -10.62
N TYR A 146 5.14 0.40 -9.83
CA TYR A 146 4.38 1.42 -9.08
C TYR A 146 3.77 0.84 -7.80
N GLY A 147 3.58 1.69 -6.81
CA GLY A 147 3.12 1.33 -5.47
C GLY A 147 4.27 1.24 -4.46
N GLY A 148 3.97 0.85 -3.23
CA GLY A 148 4.95 0.86 -2.14
C GLY A 148 5.29 2.29 -1.70
N PRO A 149 6.56 2.74 -1.76
CA PRO A 149 6.96 4.11 -1.40
C PRO A 149 6.22 5.19 -2.18
N VAL A 150 5.80 4.87 -3.40
CA VAL A 150 5.02 5.75 -4.26
C VAL A 150 3.55 5.36 -4.14
N GLY A 151 2.86 5.93 -3.15
CA GLY A 151 1.44 5.66 -2.94
C GLY A 151 0.54 6.37 -3.95
N TRP A 152 -0.64 5.78 -4.20
CA TRP A 152 -1.58 6.24 -5.22
C TRP A 152 -2.08 7.67 -5.02
N LEU A 153 -2.06 8.21 -3.80
CA LEU A 153 -2.47 9.60 -3.56
C LEU A 153 -1.62 10.62 -4.34
N ASN A 154 -0.43 10.23 -4.81
CA ASN A 154 0.38 11.06 -5.71
C ASN A 154 -0.24 11.24 -7.10
N LYS A 155 -1.24 10.43 -7.47
CA LYS A 155 -1.93 10.49 -8.78
C LYS A 155 -3.23 11.29 -8.76
N ILE A 156 -3.64 11.83 -7.60
CA ILE A 156 -4.89 12.60 -7.50
C ILE A 156 -4.72 14.06 -7.93
N ASN A 157 -3.48 14.52 -8.15
CA ASN A 157 -3.14 15.87 -8.61
C ASN A 157 -3.81 16.98 -7.79
N ALA A 158 -3.86 16.84 -6.46
CA ALA A 158 -4.42 17.86 -5.56
C ALA A 158 -3.41 18.98 -5.25
N LEU A 159 -2.11 18.67 -5.36
CA LEU A 159 -0.99 19.62 -5.25
C LEU A 159 -0.43 19.94 -6.62
N ASP A 160 0.04 21.18 -6.81
CA ASP A 160 0.87 21.54 -7.95
C ASP A 160 2.33 21.09 -7.78
N ALA A 161 3.14 21.21 -8.84
CA ALA A 161 4.52 20.75 -8.85
C ALA A 161 5.42 21.47 -7.83
N GLU A 162 5.16 22.74 -7.52
CA GLU A 162 5.94 23.52 -6.55
C GLU A 162 5.61 23.05 -5.13
N GLN A 163 4.31 22.89 -4.83
CA GLN A 163 3.83 22.36 -3.58
C GLN A 163 4.34 20.94 -3.33
N GLU A 164 4.33 20.08 -4.35
CA GLU A 164 4.89 18.74 -4.25
C GLU A 164 6.39 18.77 -3.92
N ALA A 165 7.18 19.57 -4.63
CA ALA A 165 8.61 19.70 -4.38
C ALA A 165 8.88 20.23 -2.96
N ALA A 166 8.09 21.20 -2.50
CA ALA A 166 8.20 21.78 -1.17
C ALA A 166 7.82 20.84 -0.03
N LEU A 167 7.00 19.81 -0.30
CA LEU A 167 6.51 18.84 0.70
C LEU A 167 7.18 17.48 0.63
N ARG A 168 7.83 17.14 -0.49
CA ARG A 168 8.55 15.89 -0.66
C ARG A 168 9.58 15.71 0.47
N ALA A 169 9.59 14.52 1.06
CA ALA A 169 10.65 14.15 1.98
C ALA A 169 11.99 14.23 1.22
N PRO A 170 13.09 14.65 1.87
CA PRO A 170 14.41 14.59 1.26
C PRO A 170 14.66 13.17 0.77
N SER A 171 14.89 13.01 -0.53
CA SER A 171 15.11 11.69 -1.14
C SER A 171 16.28 11.00 -0.47
N ALA A 172 16.15 9.70 -0.25
CA ALA A 172 17.27 8.83 0.04
C ALA A 172 18.32 9.00 -1.08
N GLU A 173 19.52 9.49 -0.75
CA GLU A 173 20.67 9.33 -1.64
C GLU A 173 20.96 7.83 -1.70
N THR A 174 20.43 7.17 -2.73
CA THR A 174 20.58 5.74 -2.98
C THR A 174 22.03 5.44 -3.36
N SER A 175 22.89 5.30 -2.36
CA SER A 175 24.24 4.75 -2.56
C SER A 175 24.75 3.92 -1.38
N ALA A 176 24.09 3.94 -0.23
CA ALA A 176 24.50 3.14 0.92
C ALA A 176 23.82 1.76 0.89
N PRO A 177 24.55 0.66 1.14
CA PRO A 177 23.92 -0.64 1.33
C PRO A 177 22.92 -0.56 2.49
N PRO A 178 21.80 -1.29 2.39
CA PRO A 178 20.74 -1.29 3.39
C PRO A 178 21.34 -1.68 4.76
N PRO A 179 21.06 -0.92 5.83
CA PRO A 179 21.61 -1.22 7.14
C PRO A 179 21.09 -2.56 7.64
N ALA A 180 21.96 -3.36 8.25
CA ALA A 180 21.52 -4.47 9.08
C ALA A 180 20.65 -3.90 10.22
N LEU A 181 19.43 -4.41 10.34
CA LEU A 181 18.50 -4.00 11.40
C LEU A 181 18.87 -4.72 12.70
N ASP A 182 18.86 -3.96 13.81
CA ASP A 182 18.97 -4.50 15.15
C ASP A 182 17.62 -4.47 15.88
N GLU A 183 17.58 -5.00 17.11
CA GLU A 183 16.35 -5.06 17.93
C GLU A 183 15.75 -3.67 18.22
N VAL A 184 16.57 -2.64 18.27
CA VAL A 184 16.10 -1.25 18.45
C VAL A 184 15.40 -0.80 17.17
N ASP A 185 15.99 -1.04 16.01
CA ASP A 185 15.37 -0.72 14.72
C ASP A 185 14.05 -1.50 14.53
N ASP A 186 14.00 -2.78 14.89
CA ASP A 186 12.78 -3.59 14.85
C ASP A 186 11.68 -3.02 15.75
N THR A 187 12.04 -2.55 16.95
CA THR A 187 11.11 -1.91 17.89
C THR A 187 10.56 -0.60 17.31
N LEU A 188 11.43 0.23 16.72
CA LEU A 188 11.03 1.47 16.05
C LEU A 188 10.07 1.18 14.90
N LEU A 189 10.41 0.24 14.02
CA LEU A 189 9.59 -0.15 12.87
C LEU A 189 8.23 -0.70 13.33
N ALA A 190 8.18 -1.50 14.40
CA ALA A 190 6.93 -2.04 14.93
C ALA A 190 5.98 -0.94 15.45
N LEU A 191 6.50 0.09 16.13
CA LEU A 191 5.73 1.24 16.60
C LEU A 191 5.24 2.10 15.43
N LEU A 192 6.15 2.45 14.52
CA LEU A 192 5.85 3.27 13.35
C LEU A 192 4.86 2.59 12.42
N ARG A 193 4.90 1.26 12.31
CA ARG A 193 3.91 0.49 11.57
C ARG A 193 2.49 0.62 12.12
N ARG A 194 2.33 0.92 13.42
CA ARG A 194 1.01 1.18 14.05
C ARG A 194 0.59 2.64 13.91
N ASP A 195 1.53 3.56 14.17
CA ASP A 195 1.35 4.98 13.97
C ASP A 195 2.67 5.63 13.51
N GLY A 196 2.73 5.99 12.23
CA GLY A 196 3.90 6.59 11.61
C GLY A 196 4.21 7.99 12.13
N ARG A 197 3.29 8.64 12.85
CA ARG A 197 3.46 9.97 13.45
C ARG A 197 3.65 9.92 14.97
N VAL A 198 3.89 8.75 15.56
CA VAL A 198 4.24 8.62 16.98
C VAL A 198 5.38 9.56 17.38
N ALA A 199 5.27 10.16 18.57
CA ALA A 199 6.21 11.15 19.07
C ALA A 199 7.59 10.52 19.36
N LEU A 200 8.66 11.32 19.23
CA LEU A 200 10.01 10.85 19.55
C LEU A 200 10.13 10.37 20.99
N THR A 201 9.44 11.03 21.92
CA THR A 201 9.41 10.66 23.35
C THR A 201 8.84 9.27 23.60
N GLU A 202 7.81 8.87 22.86
CA GLU A 202 7.24 7.52 22.95
C GLU A 202 8.17 6.48 22.33
N LEU A 203 8.84 6.81 21.22
CA LEU A 203 9.86 5.93 20.62
C LEU A 203 11.06 5.74 21.57
N GLN A 204 11.48 6.77 22.30
CA GLN A 204 12.51 6.68 23.34
C GLN A 204 12.08 5.77 24.47
N ALA A 205 10.88 5.97 25.01
CA ALA A 205 10.37 5.17 26.12
C ALA A 205 10.30 3.69 25.77
N ALA A 206 9.90 3.35 24.54
CA ALA A 206 9.79 1.97 24.10
C ALA A 206 11.14 1.30 23.77
N THR A 207 12.14 2.08 23.36
CA THR A 207 13.47 1.56 22.98
C THR A 207 14.50 1.63 24.11
N GLY A 208 14.23 2.42 25.16
CA GLY A 208 15.20 2.72 26.23
C GLY A 208 16.37 3.60 25.79
N GLN A 209 16.30 4.20 24.60
CA GLN A 209 17.39 4.99 24.02
C GLN A 209 17.18 6.50 24.24
N SER A 210 18.26 7.27 24.14
CA SER A 210 18.18 8.74 24.17
C SER A 210 17.52 9.31 22.90
N GLU A 211 17.01 10.54 22.99
CA GLU A 211 16.34 11.21 21.86
C GLU A 211 17.23 11.32 20.64
N SER A 212 18.51 11.66 20.85
CA SER A 212 19.49 11.80 19.78
C SER A 212 19.76 10.48 19.07
N VAL A 213 19.78 9.36 19.79
CA VAL A 213 19.97 8.02 19.21
C VAL A 213 18.74 7.61 18.40
N VAL A 214 17.54 7.78 18.95
CA VAL A 214 16.27 7.47 18.25
C VAL A 214 16.14 8.30 16.98
N LYS A 215 16.36 9.62 17.07
CA LYS A 215 16.29 10.53 15.93
C LYS A 215 17.28 10.13 14.84
N ARG A 216 18.54 9.88 15.19
CA ARG A 216 19.57 9.44 14.23
C ARG A 216 19.20 8.12 13.55
N ARG A 217 18.65 7.15 14.29
CA ARG A 217 18.21 5.86 13.73
C ARG A 217 17.03 6.04 12.79
N LEU A 218 16.03 6.83 13.18
CA LEU A 218 14.88 7.14 12.35
C LEU A 218 15.30 7.84 11.05
N ASP A 219 16.15 8.87 11.15
CA ASP A 219 16.65 9.60 9.99
C ASP A 219 17.46 8.67 9.07
N ARG A 220 18.29 7.78 9.62
CA ARG A 220 19.03 6.76 8.86
C ARG A 220 18.08 5.80 8.12
N LEU A 221 17.07 5.26 8.80
CA LEU A 221 16.11 4.32 8.18
C LEU A 221 15.30 5.00 7.06
N ARG A 222 14.99 6.28 7.21
CA ARG A 222 14.31 7.09 6.19
C ARG A 222 15.23 7.41 5.02
N SER A 223 16.45 7.88 5.30
CA SER A 223 17.43 8.27 4.29
C SER A 223 18.00 7.08 3.53
N SER A 224 17.91 5.86 4.06
CA SER A 224 18.27 4.64 3.33
C SER A 224 17.13 4.08 2.48
N GLY A 225 15.92 4.66 2.55
CA GLY A 225 14.71 4.15 1.89
C GLY A 225 14.08 2.92 2.54
N VAL A 226 14.74 2.31 3.54
CA VAL A 226 14.22 1.12 4.25
C VAL A 226 12.91 1.42 4.95
N LEU A 227 12.74 2.64 5.46
CA LEU A 227 11.50 3.12 6.04
C LEU A 227 10.92 4.25 5.21
N TYR A 228 9.72 4.05 4.68
CA TYR A 228 8.90 5.10 4.11
C TYR A 228 7.58 5.22 4.89
N PHE A 229 6.83 6.29 4.65
CA PHE A 229 5.51 6.48 5.24
C PHE A 229 4.45 6.38 4.17
N ASP A 230 3.41 5.61 4.45
CA ASP A 230 2.25 5.46 3.58
C ASP A 230 0.97 5.87 4.32
N VAL A 231 -0.04 6.25 3.55
CA VAL A 231 -1.30 6.78 4.05
C VAL A 231 -2.41 5.77 3.79
N GLN A 232 -2.86 5.12 4.86
CA GLN A 232 -4.06 4.27 4.82
C GLN A 232 -5.32 5.15 4.80
N HIS A 233 -6.22 4.85 3.88
CA HIS A 233 -7.46 5.58 3.62
C HIS A 233 -8.52 4.64 3.04
N THR A 234 -9.78 5.05 3.14
CA THR A 234 -10.93 4.36 2.51
C THR A 234 -11.12 4.92 1.09
N HIS A 235 -11.00 4.06 0.06
CA HIS A 235 -10.98 4.47 -1.36
C HIS A 235 -12.32 5.03 -1.84
N GLU A 236 -13.42 4.55 -1.29
CA GLU A 236 -14.78 4.97 -1.62
C GLU A 236 -14.97 6.48 -1.42
N LEU A 237 -14.25 7.06 -0.45
CA LEU A 237 -14.30 8.49 -0.14
C LEU A 237 -13.58 9.36 -1.18
N LEU A 238 -12.80 8.74 -2.07
CA LEU A 238 -12.10 9.39 -3.17
C LEU A 238 -12.84 9.23 -4.51
N GLY A 239 -14.10 8.78 -4.48
CA GLY A 239 -14.95 8.62 -5.66
C GLY A 239 -14.57 7.43 -6.54
N ARG A 240 -13.77 6.48 -6.03
CA ARG A 240 -13.34 5.28 -6.74
C ARG A 240 -13.89 4.03 -6.06
N SER A 241 -15.12 3.66 -6.39
CA SER A 241 -15.85 2.55 -5.75
C SER A 241 -15.53 1.16 -6.32
N VAL A 242 -14.84 1.06 -7.46
CA VAL A 242 -14.50 -0.23 -8.08
C VAL A 242 -12.99 -0.42 -8.03
N MET A 243 -12.54 -1.49 -7.37
CA MET A 243 -11.15 -1.93 -7.39
C MET A 243 -11.03 -3.25 -8.15
N ALA A 244 -10.07 -3.37 -9.05
CA ALA A 244 -9.85 -4.54 -9.88
C ALA A 244 -8.40 -5.02 -9.80
N ALA A 245 -8.24 -6.33 -9.65
CA ALA A 245 -6.97 -7.03 -9.86
C ALA A 245 -6.90 -7.49 -11.32
N LEU A 246 -5.81 -7.14 -12.01
CA LEU A 246 -5.53 -7.48 -13.39
C LEU A 246 -4.25 -8.31 -13.46
N TRP A 247 -4.34 -9.52 -13.99
CA TRP A 247 -3.21 -10.35 -14.35
C TRP A 247 -3.03 -10.27 -15.86
N LEU A 248 -1.95 -9.64 -16.30
CA LEU A 248 -1.68 -9.42 -17.72
C LEU A 248 -0.65 -10.45 -18.16
N THR A 249 -0.97 -11.28 -19.15
CA THR A 249 0.05 -12.08 -19.85
C THR A 249 0.81 -11.18 -20.80
N VAL A 250 2.11 -10.99 -20.55
CA VAL A 250 2.96 -10.06 -21.29
C VAL A 250 4.15 -10.79 -21.91
N ALA A 251 4.48 -10.46 -23.15
CA ALA A 251 5.69 -10.97 -23.79
C ALA A 251 6.94 -10.61 -22.94
N PRO A 252 7.91 -11.52 -22.72
CA PRO A 252 9.05 -11.26 -21.85
C PRO A 252 9.83 -9.97 -22.18
N SER A 253 10.01 -9.65 -23.47
CA SER A 253 10.68 -8.44 -23.93
C SER A 253 9.89 -7.15 -23.69
N ALA A 254 8.59 -7.24 -23.40
CA ALA A 254 7.70 -6.10 -23.17
C ALA A 254 7.39 -5.86 -21.68
N LEU A 255 7.92 -6.68 -20.75
CA LEU A 255 7.65 -6.54 -19.32
C LEU A 255 7.98 -5.14 -18.79
N ALA A 256 9.14 -4.61 -19.16
CA ALA A 256 9.58 -3.29 -18.74
C ALA A 256 8.68 -2.18 -19.30
N SER A 257 8.47 -2.15 -20.63
CA SER A 257 7.68 -1.11 -21.27
C SER A 257 6.21 -1.11 -20.84
N VAL A 258 5.61 -2.29 -20.69
CA VAL A 258 4.23 -2.42 -20.18
C VAL A 258 4.15 -1.95 -18.72
N GLY A 259 5.09 -2.39 -17.88
CA GLY A 259 5.13 -2.00 -16.47
C GLY A 259 5.30 -0.50 -16.26
N GLU A 260 6.23 0.13 -16.97
CA GLU A 260 6.46 1.58 -16.95
C GLU A 260 5.24 2.36 -17.45
N SER A 261 4.58 1.89 -18.51
CA SER A 261 3.35 2.50 -19.02
C SER A 261 2.23 2.44 -17.97
N LEU A 262 2.02 1.26 -17.37
CA LEU A 262 1.05 1.08 -16.28
C LEU A 262 1.36 1.99 -15.09
N ALA A 263 2.63 2.18 -14.75
CA ALA A 263 3.02 3.05 -13.65
C ALA A 263 2.56 4.51 -13.85
N ALA A 264 2.45 4.97 -15.09
CA ALA A 264 1.96 6.31 -15.43
C ALA A 264 0.43 6.44 -15.41
N HIS A 265 -0.33 5.34 -15.53
CA HIS A 265 -1.79 5.38 -15.60
C HIS A 265 -2.42 5.79 -14.26
N PRO A 266 -3.36 6.76 -14.23
CA PRO A 266 -4.00 7.23 -12.98
C PRO A 266 -4.82 6.15 -12.26
N GLU A 267 -5.31 5.15 -12.99
CA GLU A 267 -6.08 4.02 -12.45
C GLU A 267 -5.20 3.05 -11.65
N VAL A 268 -3.89 2.99 -11.93
CA VAL A 268 -2.99 1.98 -11.36
C VAL A 268 -2.51 2.40 -9.96
N ARG A 269 -2.90 1.61 -8.95
CA ARG A 269 -2.45 1.73 -7.56
C ARG A 269 -1.18 0.95 -7.25
N PHE A 270 -1.01 -0.16 -7.95
CA PHE A 270 0.15 -1.04 -7.82
C PHE A 270 0.36 -1.74 -9.16
N ALA A 271 1.59 -1.81 -9.62
CA ALA A 271 1.97 -2.61 -10.79
C ALA A 271 3.35 -3.23 -10.55
N ALA A 272 3.49 -4.50 -10.88
CA ALA A 272 4.75 -5.20 -10.75
C ALA A 272 4.89 -6.33 -11.77
N ALA A 273 6.12 -6.59 -12.20
CA ALA A 273 6.47 -7.84 -12.84
C ALA A 273 6.48 -8.94 -11.77
N VAL A 274 5.87 -10.09 -12.09
CA VAL A 274 5.69 -11.19 -11.16
C VAL A 274 6.02 -12.54 -11.80
N THR A 275 6.34 -13.54 -10.98
CA THR A 275 6.49 -14.92 -11.47
C THR A 275 5.16 -15.50 -11.95
N GLY A 276 5.22 -16.51 -12.82
CA GLY A 276 4.07 -17.22 -13.37
C GLY A 276 3.65 -16.73 -14.77
N VAL A 277 2.47 -17.17 -15.22
CA VAL A 277 2.02 -17.03 -16.62
C VAL A 277 1.57 -15.63 -17.02
N ALA A 278 1.24 -14.77 -16.06
CA ALA A 278 0.94 -13.38 -16.34
C ALA A 278 2.24 -12.63 -16.69
N GLY A 279 3.22 -12.64 -15.80
CA GLY A 279 4.40 -11.80 -15.95
C GLY A 279 4.19 -10.38 -15.46
N VAL A 280 2.97 -9.81 -15.52
CA VAL A 280 2.63 -8.53 -14.86
C VAL A 280 1.32 -8.64 -14.07
N PHE A 281 1.30 -8.09 -12.86
CA PHE A 281 0.09 -7.87 -12.06
C PHE A 281 -0.13 -6.38 -11.85
N ALA A 282 -1.39 -5.93 -11.94
CA ALA A 282 -1.80 -4.57 -11.61
C ALA A 282 -3.05 -4.55 -10.71
N ALA A 283 -3.04 -3.73 -9.67
CA ALA A 283 -4.24 -3.36 -8.92
C ALA A 283 -4.70 -1.97 -9.37
N THR A 284 -5.95 -1.86 -9.77
CA THR A 284 -6.51 -0.64 -10.40
C THR A 284 -7.78 -0.17 -9.69
N VAL A 285 -8.06 1.13 -9.77
CA VAL A 285 -9.26 1.74 -9.19
C VAL A 285 -10.02 2.58 -10.21
N HIS A 286 -11.35 2.48 -10.13
CA HIS A 286 -12.30 3.02 -11.09
C HIS A 286 -13.52 3.60 -10.35
N ARG A 287 -14.22 4.55 -10.96
CA ARG A 287 -15.49 5.10 -10.48
C ARG A 287 -16.56 4.01 -10.52
N ASP A 288 -16.67 3.31 -11.64
CA ASP A 288 -17.66 2.28 -11.86
C ASP A 288 -17.13 1.17 -12.78
N THR A 289 -17.95 0.14 -13.03
CA THR A 289 -17.58 -1.00 -13.88
C THR A 289 -17.50 -0.63 -15.37
N ARG A 290 -18.14 0.47 -15.81
CA ARG A 290 -18.02 0.96 -17.19
C ARG A 290 -16.65 1.60 -17.40
N GLU A 291 -16.16 2.40 -16.46
CA GLU A 291 -14.79 2.94 -16.52
C GLU A 291 -13.76 1.80 -16.51
N LEU A 292 -13.96 0.75 -15.70
CA LEU A 292 -13.11 -0.44 -15.75
C LEU A 292 -13.13 -1.10 -17.14
N TYR A 293 -14.31 -1.27 -17.74
CA TYR A 293 -14.42 -1.83 -19.09
C TYR A 293 -13.61 -1.02 -20.11
N THR A 294 -13.82 0.31 -20.14
CA THR A 294 -13.07 1.22 -21.01
C THR A 294 -11.57 1.14 -20.76
N TYR A 295 -11.15 1.11 -19.49
CA TYR A 295 -9.74 0.99 -19.14
C TYR A 295 -9.13 -0.32 -19.63
N VAL A 296 -9.85 -1.44 -19.51
CA VAL A 296 -9.37 -2.74 -20.01
C VAL A 296 -9.33 -2.78 -21.53
N SER A 297 -10.35 -2.25 -22.23
CA SER A 297 -10.42 -2.32 -23.69
C SER A 297 -9.48 -1.34 -24.39
N GLU A 298 -9.35 -0.12 -23.86
CA GLU A 298 -8.62 0.97 -24.51
C GLU A 298 -7.28 1.22 -23.82
N GLY A 299 -7.27 1.35 -22.49
CA GLY A 299 -6.06 1.62 -21.72
C GLY A 299 -5.07 0.45 -21.76
N ILE A 300 -5.51 -0.73 -21.31
CA ILE A 300 -4.72 -1.97 -21.36
C ILE A 300 -4.60 -2.48 -22.79
N GLY A 301 -5.67 -2.44 -23.58
CA GLY A 301 -5.68 -2.92 -24.96
C GLY A 301 -4.71 -2.18 -25.90
N ALA A 302 -4.35 -0.92 -25.59
CA ALA A 302 -3.34 -0.17 -26.33
C ALA A 302 -1.89 -0.54 -25.98
N LEU A 303 -1.64 -1.32 -24.93
CA LEU A 303 -0.29 -1.68 -24.49
C LEU A 303 0.30 -2.79 -25.36
N SER A 304 1.22 -2.41 -26.25
CA SER A 304 1.99 -3.34 -27.07
C SER A 304 2.70 -4.40 -26.21
N GLY A 305 2.46 -5.68 -26.52
CA GLY A 305 3.07 -6.82 -25.84
C GLY A 305 2.16 -7.50 -24.80
N VAL A 306 1.00 -6.92 -24.46
CA VAL A 306 -0.06 -7.59 -23.71
C VAL A 306 -0.77 -8.60 -24.61
N GLN A 307 -0.84 -9.85 -24.19
CA GLN A 307 -1.43 -10.97 -24.93
C GLN A 307 -2.83 -11.30 -24.43
N SER A 308 -3.04 -11.24 -23.11
CA SER A 308 -4.33 -11.46 -22.46
C SER A 308 -4.38 -10.76 -21.11
N VAL A 309 -5.60 -10.58 -20.60
CA VAL A 309 -5.86 -10.03 -19.28
C VAL A 309 -6.90 -10.89 -18.57
N GLU A 310 -6.58 -11.32 -17.36
CA GLU A 310 -7.55 -11.85 -16.41
C GLU A 310 -7.89 -10.74 -15.41
N SER A 311 -9.18 -10.49 -15.19
CA SER A 311 -9.66 -9.47 -14.26
C SER A 311 -10.54 -10.05 -13.16
N ALA A 312 -10.36 -9.59 -11.93
CA ALA A 312 -11.28 -9.87 -10.82
C ALA A 312 -11.54 -8.60 -10.01
N LEU A 313 -12.80 -8.38 -9.60
CA LEU A 313 -13.15 -7.25 -8.75
C LEU A 313 -12.89 -7.57 -7.29
N PHE A 314 -12.42 -6.60 -6.53
CA PHE A 314 -12.48 -6.68 -5.07
C PHE A 314 -13.87 -6.31 -4.60
N VAL A 315 -14.55 -7.24 -3.94
CA VAL A 315 -15.88 -7.00 -3.35
C VAL A 315 -15.74 -6.37 -1.97
N ARG A 316 -14.66 -6.69 -1.25
CA ARG A 316 -14.34 -6.11 0.06
C ARG A 316 -12.84 -6.15 0.32
N GLN A 317 -12.28 -5.03 0.75
CA GLN A 317 -10.93 -4.99 1.31
C GLN A 317 -11.00 -5.24 2.84
N VAL A 318 -10.41 -6.34 3.30
CA VAL A 318 -10.36 -6.70 4.73
C VAL A 318 -9.16 -6.05 5.42
N LYS A 319 -8.05 -5.88 4.70
CA LYS A 319 -6.83 -5.22 5.18
C LYS A 319 -6.15 -4.47 4.04
N GLN A 320 -5.75 -3.22 4.26
CA GLN A 320 -4.84 -2.51 3.36
C GLN A 320 -3.39 -2.68 3.83
N LEU A 321 -2.91 -1.88 4.77
CA LEU A 321 -1.54 -1.97 5.30
C LEU A 321 -1.51 -2.61 6.68
N THR A 322 -2.33 -2.10 7.58
CA THR A 322 -2.56 -2.67 8.90
C THR A 322 -4.01 -3.14 9.02
N TYR A 323 -4.22 -4.05 9.96
CA TYR A 323 -5.53 -4.57 10.32
C TYR A 323 -5.78 -4.25 11.78
N GLU A 324 -6.87 -3.52 12.04
CA GLU A 324 -7.46 -3.45 13.36
C GLU A 324 -8.74 -4.28 13.28
N PRO A 325 -8.83 -5.42 14.00
CA PRO A 325 -10.08 -6.13 14.14
C PRO A 325 -11.13 -5.11 14.62
N GLY A 326 -12.25 -5.04 13.92
CA GLY A 326 -13.23 -3.97 14.09
C GLY A 326 -13.58 -3.69 15.56
N ARG A 327 -13.81 -2.40 15.83
CA ARG A 327 -14.97 -2.02 16.64
C ARG A 327 -16.22 -2.70 16.12
#